data_AF-A0A8B2NU40-F1
#
_entry.id   AF-A0A8B2NU40-F1
#
_cell.length_a   1.000
_cell.length_b   1.000
_cell.length_c   1.000
_cell.angle_alpha   90.00
_cell.angle_beta   90.00
_cell.angle_gamma   90.00
#
_symmetry.space_group_name_H-M   'P 1'
#
loop_
_entity.id
_entity.type
_entity.pdbx_description
1 polymer ?
#
loop_
_entity_poly.entity_id
_entity_poly.type
_entity_poly.pdbx_seq_one_letter_code
_entity_poly.pdbx_strand_id
1 'polypeptide(L)'
;MVINLQKFTSEPNDPVTSFFSELERLSALEPFSELTFLYIRVRQHWLFGSDRTHLKIVDPEAARAVAGPRPMLVVDLSWEGIAYTDTLGTNLKDLMDALRLRPDQVVFVQTSEALGEQIARSSAPAAVKAIRHAWFHHYVFELAERAERDRLHEIGHARIDAASTADRMALCLNATPRPHRLALLYTIANHPQRHRFHATFIAHEKRVAAVETAAYHAGFYLGRSAAGREAVKTFFRDCRFDESAADISSPGALVTELEPDLYAATRMSLVTETEMTGGQRRRFTEKSIKPLLLGHPIMVFGNPGALEQIEALGFDVLRDVIPADYDGISDRRERFGRLVRIVDELLEREFDPHSAPELRERLHRNVAQFEGPLTAALLQKTAATMMDATAPARSAVLVS
;
A
#
# COMPACT_ATOMS: atom_id res chain seq x y z
N MET A 1 12.54 -9.38 25.99
CA MET A 1 11.40 -8.81 26.75
C MET A 1 10.93 -7.56 26.03
N VAL A 2 9.86 -7.64 25.23
CA VAL A 2 9.29 -6.50 24.50
C VAL A 2 8.32 -5.79 25.43
N ILE A 3 8.68 -4.61 25.95
CA ILE A 3 7.77 -3.84 26.81
C ILE A 3 7.04 -2.80 25.96
N ASN A 4 5.75 -3.05 25.83
CA ASN A 4 4.79 -2.25 25.10
C ASN A 4 4.36 -1.04 25.97
N LEU A 5 5.01 0.11 25.79
CA LEU A 5 4.69 1.34 26.53
C LEU A 5 3.72 2.24 25.75
N GLN A 6 2.55 1.71 25.38
CA GLN A 6 1.29 2.46 25.37
C GLN A 6 0.13 1.53 25.75
N LYS A 7 -0.69 1.99 26.71
CA LYS A 7 -1.87 1.33 27.25
C LYS A 7 -2.95 1.21 26.15
N PHE A 8 -2.94 0.12 25.39
CA PHE A 8 -4.12 -0.32 24.65
C PHE A 8 -4.87 -1.33 25.51
N THR A 9 -6.12 -1.01 25.82
CA THR A 9 -7.11 -2.00 26.25
C THR A 9 -7.17 -3.05 25.15
N SER A 10 -6.74 -4.26 25.47
CA SER A 10 -6.72 -5.41 24.58
C SER A 10 -8.12 -5.68 24.03
N GLU A 11 -8.38 -5.31 22.79
CA GLU A 11 -9.42 -5.98 22.01
C GLU A 11 -8.77 -7.18 21.30
N PRO A 12 -9.34 -8.40 21.40
CA PRO A 12 -8.74 -9.65 20.88
C PRO A 12 -8.48 -9.70 19.36
N ASN A 13 -8.88 -8.69 18.60
CA ASN A 13 -8.76 -8.62 17.15
C ASN A 13 -7.76 -7.56 16.66
N ASP A 14 -6.82 -7.09 17.51
CA ASP A 14 -5.86 -6.07 17.09
C ASP A 14 -4.76 -6.67 16.17
N PRO A 15 -4.62 -6.23 14.90
CA PRO A 15 -3.58 -6.67 13.96
C PRO A 15 -2.13 -6.33 14.39
N VAL A 16 -1.94 -5.88 15.63
CA VAL A 16 -0.64 -5.71 16.30
C VAL A 16 0.11 -7.04 16.45
N THR A 17 -0.58 -8.18 16.60
CA THR A 17 0.08 -9.43 17.03
C THR A 17 1.06 -10.02 16.00
N SER A 18 0.87 -9.81 14.68
CA SER A 18 1.69 -10.49 13.65
C SER A 18 3.12 -9.94 13.56
N PHE A 19 3.29 -8.63 13.38
CA PHE A 19 4.64 -8.02 13.32
C PHE A 19 5.40 -8.18 14.65
N PHE A 20 4.71 -8.15 15.79
CA PHE A 20 5.33 -8.39 17.09
C PHE A 20 5.78 -9.84 17.26
N SER A 21 4.94 -10.81 16.87
CA SER A 21 5.34 -12.22 16.86
C SER A 21 6.58 -12.43 15.97
N GLU A 22 6.70 -11.66 14.90
CA GLU A 22 7.88 -11.71 14.04
C GLU A 22 9.10 -10.96 14.55
N LEU A 23 8.94 -9.81 15.24
CA LEU A 23 10.05 -9.22 15.96
C LEU A 23 10.57 -10.16 17.06
N GLU A 24 9.69 -10.93 17.70
CA GLU A 24 10.08 -11.98 18.63
C GLU A 24 10.84 -13.12 17.91
N ARG A 25 10.37 -13.59 16.75
CA ARG A 25 11.10 -14.57 15.94
C ARG A 25 12.45 -14.04 15.44
N LEU A 26 12.50 -12.80 14.95
CA LEU A 26 13.73 -12.11 14.56
C LEU A 26 14.68 -12.00 15.76
N SER A 27 14.17 -11.65 16.96
CA SER A 27 14.98 -11.60 18.18
C SER A 27 15.53 -12.96 18.60
N ALA A 28 14.94 -14.07 18.14
CA ALA A 28 15.49 -15.41 18.37
C ALA A 28 16.58 -15.79 17.35
N LEU A 29 16.73 -15.05 16.25
CA LEU A 29 17.78 -15.26 15.26
C LEU A 29 19.06 -14.52 15.67
N GLU A 30 20.21 -15.18 15.57
CA GLU A 30 21.50 -14.48 15.64
C GLU A 30 21.63 -13.53 14.43
N PRO A 31 22.04 -12.25 14.61
CA PRO A 31 22.64 -11.64 15.82
C PRO A 31 21.66 -10.82 16.70
N PHE A 32 20.35 -10.95 16.55
CA PHE A 32 19.35 -10.13 17.24
C PHE A 32 19.04 -10.58 18.68
N SER A 33 19.51 -11.77 19.09
CA SER A 33 19.35 -12.34 20.44
C SER A 33 19.87 -11.44 21.56
N GLU A 34 20.91 -10.66 21.27
CA GLU A 34 21.55 -9.73 22.21
C GLU A 34 20.88 -8.34 22.25
N LEU A 35 19.84 -8.10 21.43
CA LEU A 35 19.17 -6.80 21.33
C LEU A 35 17.92 -6.74 22.20
N THR A 36 17.73 -5.60 22.88
CA THR A 36 16.45 -5.28 23.52
C THR A 36 15.67 -4.30 22.66
N PHE A 37 14.49 -4.70 22.20
CA PHE A 37 13.64 -3.88 21.34
C PHE A 37 12.68 -3.04 22.18
N LEU A 38 12.79 -1.72 22.07
CA LEU A 38 11.74 -0.79 22.48
C LEU A 38 10.90 -0.47 21.23
N TYR A 39 9.60 -0.71 21.28
CA TYR A 39 8.75 -0.55 20.10
C TYR A 39 7.71 0.55 20.30
N ILE A 40 7.60 1.44 19.32
CA ILE A 40 6.59 2.51 19.28
C ILE A 40 5.84 2.43 17.97
N ARG A 41 4.54 2.14 18.03
CA ARG A 41 3.64 2.25 16.88
C ARG A 41 3.03 3.63 16.82
N VAL A 42 3.10 4.27 15.67
CA VAL A 42 2.46 5.57 15.46
C VAL A 42 1.16 5.36 14.67
N ARG A 43 0.02 5.66 15.30
CA ARG A 43 -1.28 5.68 14.61
C ARG A 43 -1.60 7.13 14.21
N GLN A 44 -1.85 7.35 12.91
CA GLN A 44 -2.39 8.63 12.42
C GLN A 44 -3.90 8.49 12.25
N HIS A 45 -4.68 9.36 12.91
CA HIS A 45 -6.13 9.38 12.74
C HIS A 45 -6.50 10.28 11.54
N TRP A 46 -6.72 9.66 10.38
CA TRP A 46 -7.12 10.28 9.10
C TRP A 46 -8.34 11.21 9.16
N LEU A 47 -9.22 11.03 10.15
CA LEU A 47 -10.44 11.84 10.35
C LEU A 47 -10.18 13.28 10.81
N PHE A 48 -8.98 13.60 11.34
CA PHE A 48 -8.77 14.88 12.03
C PHE A 48 -7.74 15.81 11.41
N GLY A 49 -7.30 15.59 10.16
CA GLY A 49 -6.60 16.60 9.33
C GLY A 49 -5.47 17.37 10.02
N SER A 50 -4.92 16.85 11.10
CA SER A 50 -3.95 17.55 11.93
C SER A 50 -2.66 16.78 11.83
N ASP A 51 -1.64 17.46 11.32
CA ASP A 51 -0.25 17.01 11.22
C ASP A 51 0.41 16.79 12.60
N ARG A 52 -0.38 16.52 13.64
CA ARG A 52 0.05 16.39 15.01
C ARG A 52 0.30 14.93 15.35
N THR A 53 1.39 14.41 14.79
CA THR A 53 1.97 13.17 15.27
C THR A 53 2.74 13.45 16.55
N HIS A 54 2.10 13.26 17.70
CA HIS A 54 2.76 13.36 19.00
C HIS A 54 3.34 12.00 19.38
N LEU A 55 4.67 11.86 19.31
CA LEU A 55 5.38 10.79 19.99
C LEU A 55 5.47 11.17 21.46
N LYS A 56 4.68 10.53 22.34
CA LYS A 56 4.75 10.74 23.79
C LYS A 56 5.14 9.43 24.46
N ILE A 57 6.33 9.39 25.03
CA ILE A 57 6.69 8.35 26.00
C ILE A 57 6.10 8.72 27.36
N VAL A 58 5.43 7.75 27.97
CA VAL A 58 4.73 7.92 29.24
C VAL A 58 5.70 7.94 30.43
N ASP A 59 6.87 7.29 30.30
CA ASP A 59 7.93 7.29 31.32
C ASP A 59 9.30 6.89 30.72
N PRO A 60 10.23 7.84 30.51
CA PRO A 60 11.56 7.57 29.97
C PRO A 60 12.46 6.74 30.91
N GLU A 61 12.27 6.83 32.22
CA GLU A 61 13.07 6.06 33.19
C GLU A 61 12.64 4.60 33.21
N ALA A 62 11.32 4.34 33.15
CA ALA A 62 10.81 2.98 32.98
C ALA A 62 11.29 2.34 31.66
N ALA A 63 11.31 3.11 30.55
CA ALA A 63 11.84 2.62 29.28
C ALA A 63 13.34 2.27 29.37
N ARG A 64 14.14 3.07 30.09
CA ARG A 64 15.57 2.80 30.33
C ARG A 64 15.81 1.63 31.28
N ALA A 65 14.99 1.47 32.31
CA ALA A 65 15.12 0.36 33.28
C ALA A 65 14.93 -1.01 32.63
N VAL A 66 14.27 -1.02 31.47
CA VAL A 66 13.88 -2.21 30.71
C VAL A 66 14.82 -2.47 29.54
N ALA A 67 15.47 -1.43 29.04
CA ALA A 67 16.50 -1.53 28.02
C ALA A 67 17.69 -2.34 28.55
N GLY A 68 17.94 -3.51 27.96
CA GLY A 68 19.14 -4.30 28.22
C GLY A 68 20.43 -3.57 27.81
N PRO A 69 21.59 -4.26 27.76
CA PRO A 69 22.88 -3.62 27.52
C PRO A 69 23.02 -2.93 26.16
N ARG A 70 22.18 -3.31 25.18
CA ARG A 70 22.12 -2.73 23.83
C ARG A 70 20.66 -2.51 23.40
N PRO A 71 20.01 -1.42 23.82
CA PRO A 71 18.66 -1.13 23.38
C PRO A 71 18.66 -0.71 21.91
N MET A 72 17.64 -1.17 21.19
CA MET A 72 17.26 -0.68 19.88
C MET A 72 15.82 -0.19 19.93
N LEU A 73 15.60 1.07 19.54
CA LEU A 73 14.26 1.65 19.41
C LEU A 73 13.76 1.41 17.98
N VAL A 74 12.65 0.70 17.86
CA VAL A 74 11.91 0.50 16.61
C VAL A 74 10.70 1.43 16.62
N VAL A 75 10.66 2.36 15.67
CA VAL A 75 9.50 3.23 15.45
C VAL A 75 8.78 2.75 14.20
N ASP A 76 7.61 2.15 14.40
CA ASP A 76 6.82 1.56 13.31
C ASP A 76 5.76 2.53 12.77
N LEU A 77 5.96 2.87 11.50
CA LEU A 77 5.12 3.71 10.64
C LEU A 77 4.59 2.91 9.43
N SER A 78 4.75 1.58 9.40
CA SER A 78 4.43 0.71 8.27
C SER A 78 2.93 0.57 7.98
N TRP A 79 2.06 1.13 8.82
CA TRP A 79 0.62 0.99 8.64
C TRP A 79 0.08 1.90 7.51
N GLU A 80 0.33 3.20 7.59
CA GLU A 80 -0.22 4.18 6.62
C GLU A 80 0.86 4.93 5.82
N GLY A 81 2.15 4.78 6.20
CA GLY A 81 3.23 5.56 5.60
C GLY A 81 3.02 7.05 5.91
N ILE A 82 3.33 7.44 7.14
CA ILE A 82 3.20 8.83 7.59
C ILE A 82 4.27 9.66 6.89
N ALA A 83 3.88 10.81 6.32
CA ALA A 83 4.84 11.73 5.74
C ALA A 83 5.74 12.31 6.84
N TYR A 84 7.02 12.50 6.52
CA TYR A 84 7.92 13.10 7.48
C TYR A 84 7.57 14.58 7.66
N THR A 85 7.53 15.02 8.91
CA THR A 85 7.35 16.43 9.27
C THR A 85 8.50 16.86 10.19
N ASP A 86 8.85 18.14 10.18
CA ASP A 86 9.87 18.67 11.10
C ASP A 86 9.48 18.43 12.56
N THR A 87 8.17 18.50 12.88
CA THR A 87 7.66 18.17 14.21
C THR A 87 7.93 16.71 14.60
N LEU A 88 7.72 15.76 13.68
CA LEU A 88 8.06 14.35 13.92
C LEU A 88 9.56 14.20 14.19
N GLY A 89 10.39 14.90 13.41
CA GLY A 89 11.85 14.96 13.60
C GLY A 89 12.27 15.45 14.97
N THR A 90 11.75 16.60 15.39
CA THR A 90 12.05 17.19 16.70
C THR A 90 11.62 16.26 17.83
N ASN A 91 10.39 15.75 17.79
CA ASN A 91 9.86 14.83 18.80
C ASN A 91 10.71 13.56 18.92
N LEU A 92 11.19 13.03 17.78
CA LEU A 92 12.05 11.87 17.76
C LEU A 92 13.43 12.16 18.34
N LYS A 93 14.01 13.32 18.03
CA LYS A 93 15.29 13.71 18.63
C LYS A 93 15.17 13.87 20.14
N ASP A 94 14.14 14.56 20.61
CA ASP A 94 13.89 14.74 22.05
C ASP A 94 13.72 13.39 22.74
N LEU A 95 13.05 12.45 22.07
CA LEU A 95 12.91 11.07 22.52
C LEU A 95 14.26 10.35 22.59
N MET A 96 15.10 10.43 21.56
CA MET A 96 16.44 9.84 21.56
C MET A 96 17.30 10.39 22.70
N ASP A 97 17.27 11.71 22.92
CA ASP A 97 17.99 12.37 24.00
C ASP A 97 17.46 11.91 25.37
N ALA A 98 16.13 11.83 25.52
CA ALA A 98 15.48 11.33 26.72
C ALA A 98 15.79 9.85 27.00
N LEU A 99 16.10 9.04 25.99
CA LEU A 99 16.50 7.65 26.17
C LEU A 99 18.02 7.43 26.12
N ARG A 100 18.81 8.48 25.87
CA ARG A 100 20.26 8.42 25.62
C ARG A 100 20.63 7.45 24.49
N LEU A 101 19.81 7.41 23.44
CA LEU A 101 20.01 6.56 22.27
C LEU A 101 20.86 7.28 21.22
N ARG A 102 21.76 6.54 20.60
CA ARG A 102 22.46 6.98 19.39
C ARG A 102 21.64 6.66 18.13
N PRO A 103 21.87 7.35 16.99
CA PRO A 103 21.14 7.08 15.75
C PRO A 103 21.22 5.63 15.27
N ASP A 104 22.35 4.94 15.48
CA ASP A 104 22.54 3.52 15.13
C ASP A 104 21.71 2.56 15.99
N GLN A 105 21.11 3.07 17.07
CA GLN A 105 20.21 2.35 17.97
C GLN A 105 18.74 2.65 17.69
N VAL A 106 18.43 3.34 16.59
CA VAL A 106 17.04 3.66 16.20
C VAL A 106 16.80 3.16 14.78
N VAL A 107 15.66 2.51 14.59
CA VAL A 107 15.19 2.03 13.28
C VAL A 107 13.78 2.55 13.05
N PHE A 108 13.58 3.21 11.92
CA PHE A 108 12.28 3.53 11.37
C PHE A 108 11.79 2.42 10.46
N VAL A 109 10.66 1.81 10.79
CA VAL A 109 9.99 0.85 9.90
C VAL A 109 8.86 1.57 9.18
N GLN A 110 8.83 1.51 7.84
CA GLN A 110 7.89 2.30 7.06
C GLN A 110 7.60 1.72 5.68
N THR A 111 6.50 2.14 5.05
CA THR A 111 6.03 1.58 3.75
C THR A 111 6.51 2.33 2.51
N SER A 112 7.09 3.52 2.64
CA SER A 112 7.44 4.37 1.48
C SER A 112 8.95 4.55 1.35
N GLU A 113 9.56 3.97 0.32
CA GLU A 113 11.02 4.11 0.10
C GLU A 113 11.46 5.58 -0.01
N ALA A 114 10.58 6.46 -0.49
CA ALA A 114 10.84 7.89 -0.60
C ALA A 114 11.01 8.63 0.75
N LEU A 115 10.55 8.10 1.89
CA LEU A 115 10.58 8.84 3.16
C LEU A 115 12.02 9.04 3.67
N GLY A 116 12.90 8.05 3.51
CA GLY A 116 14.30 8.19 3.88
C GLY A 116 14.95 9.35 3.11
N GLU A 117 14.64 9.46 1.81
CA GLU A 117 15.09 10.59 0.99
C GLU A 117 14.46 11.93 1.40
N GLN A 118 13.18 11.93 1.82
CA GLN A 118 12.52 13.12 2.35
C GLN A 118 13.22 13.61 3.62
N ILE A 119 13.53 12.70 4.54
CA ILE A 119 14.22 13.00 5.80
C ILE A 119 15.62 13.56 5.52
N ALA A 120 16.36 12.92 4.62
CA ALA A 120 17.69 13.39 4.23
C ALA A 120 17.66 14.85 3.71
N ARG A 121 16.62 15.20 2.94
CA ARG A 121 16.41 16.53 2.35
C ARG A 121 15.75 17.56 3.28
N SER A 122 15.14 17.14 4.38
CA SER A 122 14.43 18.01 5.31
C SER A 122 15.37 18.87 6.20
N SER A 123 14.79 19.75 7.01
CA SER A 123 15.47 20.47 8.11
C SER A 123 15.70 19.64 9.37
N ALA A 124 15.49 18.32 9.31
CA ALA A 124 15.71 17.40 10.42
C ALA A 124 17.09 17.59 11.08
N PRO A 125 17.20 17.42 12.41
CA PRO A 125 18.50 17.33 13.07
C PRO A 125 19.38 16.24 12.44
N ALA A 126 20.70 16.46 12.40
CA ALA A 126 21.65 15.51 11.81
C ALA A 126 21.55 14.10 12.40
N ALA A 127 21.28 13.99 13.71
CA ALA A 127 21.06 12.72 14.39
C ALA A 127 19.84 11.96 13.83
N VAL A 128 18.76 12.66 13.47
CA VAL A 128 17.54 12.06 12.89
C VAL A 128 17.80 11.59 11.45
N LYS A 129 18.57 12.37 10.68
CA LYS A 129 18.97 11.98 9.31
C LYS A 129 19.87 10.74 9.28
N ALA A 130 20.54 10.42 10.39
CA ALA A 130 21.40 9.27 10.54
C ALA A 130 20.67 8.00 11.02
N ILE A 131 19.36 8.08 11.25
CA ILE A 131 18.54 6.92 11.67
C ILE A 131 18.38 5.95 10.51
N ARG A 132 18.33 4.65 10.83
CA ARG A 132 18.14 3.59 9.84
C ARG A 132 16.68 3.52 9.42
N HIS A 133 16.42 3.26 8.14
CA HIS A 133 15.07 3.16 7.59
C HIS A 133 14.83 1.78 7.00
N ALA A 134 14.14 0.92 7.74
CA ALA A 134 13.66 -0.37 7.25
C ALA A 134 12.33 -0.20 6.50
N TRP A 135 12.21 -0.96 5.41
CA TRP A 135 11.00 -0.98 4.60
C TRP A 135 10.18 -2.22 4.91
N PHE A 136 8.91 -2.03 5.25
CA PHE A 136 8.00 -3.13 5.56
C PHE A 136 6.59 -2.83 5.05
N HIS A 137 6.02 -3.74 4.28
CA HIS A 137 4.63 -3.67 3.82
C HIS A 137 3.71 -4.46 4.74
N HIS A 138 3.23 -3.81 5.80
CA HIS A 138 2.37 -4.47 6.81
C HIS A 138 1.18 -5.21 6.18
N TYR A 139 0.39 -4.54 5.34
CA TYR A 139 -0.80 -5.14 4.74
C TYR A 139 -0.51 -6.21 3.68
N VAL A 140 0.63 -6.11 2.97
CA VAL A 140 1.04 -7.14 2.01
C VAL A 140 1.51 -8.39 2.76
N PHE A 141 2.25 -8.19 3.85
CA PHE A 141 2.67 -9.26 4.74
C PHE A 141 1.48 -9.99 5.36
N GLU A 142 0.51 -9.24 5.91
CA GLU A 142 -0.72 -9.82 6.49
C GLU A 142 -1.52 -10.62 5.46
N LEU A 143 -1.63 -10.10 4.22
CA LEU A 143 -2.24 -10.82 3.11
C LEU A 143 -1.48 -12.11 2.77
N ALA A 144 -0.15 -12.07 2.73
CA ALA A 144 0.69 -13.22 2.43
C ALA A 144 0.56 -14.33 3.49
N GLU A 145 0.66 -13.97 4.77
CA GLU A 145 0.48 -14.91 5.88
C GLU A 145 -0.91 -15.55 5.86
N ARG A 146 -1.94 -14.75 5.57
CA ARG A 146 -3.29 -15.27 5.47
C ARG A 146 -3.46 -16.18 4.26
N ALA A 147 -2.87 -15.82 3.12
CA ALA A 147 -2.93 -16.63 1.91
C ALA A 147 -2.27 -18.00 2.10
N GLU A 148 -1.19 -18.07 2.87
CA GLU A 148 -0.54 -19.33 3.24
C GLU A 148 -1.40 -20.13 4.23
N ARG A 149 -1.79 -19.51 5.34
CA ARG A 149 -2.57 -20.13 6.43
C ARG A 149 -3.90 -20.70 5.94
N ASP A 150 -4.64 -19.91 5.17
CA ASP A 150 -5.98 -20.25 4.68
C ASP A 150 -5.93 -20.91 3.29
N ARG A 151 -4.72 -21.18 2.76
CA ARG A 151 -4.46 -21.81 1.46
C ARG A 151 -5.17 -21.10 0.29
N LEU A 152 -5.24 -19.77 0.32
CA LEU A 152 -5.95 -18.96 -0.68
C LEU A 152 -5.29 -19.03 -2.07
N HIS A 153 -4.02 -19.43 -2.16
CA HIS A 153 -3.34 -19.71 -3.42
C HIS A 153 -3.99 -20.84 -4.21
N GLU A 154 -4.61 -21.83 -3.55
CA GLU A 154 -5.36 -22.91 -4.22
C GLU A 154 -6.54 -22.36 -5.02
N ILE A 155 -7.22 -21.33 -4.48
CA ILE A 155 -8.32 -20.64 -5.17
C ILE A 155 -7.79 -19.93 -6.42
N GLY A 156 -6.63 -19.26 -6.31
CA GLY A 156 -5.98 -18.60 -7.44
C GLY A 156 -5.62 -19.58 -8.56
N HIS A 157 -4.98 -20.70 -8.21
CA HIS A 157 -4.63 -21.74 -9.18
C HIS A 157 -5.87 -22.36 -9.83
N ALA A 158 -6.86 -22.78 -9.05
CA ALA A 158 -8.10 -23.37 -9.56
C ALA A 158 -8.81 -22.41 -10.54
N ARG A 159 -8.75 -21.10 -10.28
CA ARG A 159 -9.33 -20.08 -11.14
C ARG A 159 -8.55 -19.86 -12.44
N ILE A 160 -7.22 -19.89 -12.42
CA ILE A 160 -6.42 -19.87 -13.66
C ILE A 160 -6.73 -21.11 -14.50
N ASP A 161 -6.95 -22.25 -13.83
CA ASP A 161 -7.21 -23.53 -14.48
C ASP A 161 -8.59 -23.65 -15.12
N ALA A 162 -9.59 -23.05 -14.48
CA ALA A 162 -10.95 -23.01 -14.97
C ALA A 162 -11.07 -22.37 -16.36
N ALA A 163 -12.07 -22.81 -17.13
CA ALA A 163 -12.45 -22.11 -18.35
C ALA A 163 -12.89 -20.68 -17.98
N SER A 164 -12.34 -19.68 -18.68
CA SER A 164 -12.68 -18.28 -18.43
C SER A 164 -14.18 -18.06 -18.62
N THR A 165 -14.86 -17.68 -17.54
CA THR A 165 -16.26 -17.23 -17.56
C THR A 165 -16.38 -15.71 -17.71
N ALA A 166 -15.25 -15.02 -17.90
CA ALA A 166 -15.19 -13.57 -17.88
C ALA A 166 -15.89 -12.95 -19.09
N ASP A 167 -17.05 -12.36 -18.83
CA ASP A 167 -17.84 -11.59 -19.79
C ASP A 167 -17.44 -10.10 -19.81
N ARG A 168 -16.74 -9.64 -18.76
CA ARG A 168 -16.26 -8.27 -18.59
C ARG A 168 -14.75 -8.19 -18.70
N MET A 169 -14.27 -7.06 -19.20
CA MET A 169 -12.83 -6.77 -19.28
C MET A 169 -12.24 -6.55 -17.89
N ALA A 170 -12.81 -5.64 -17.11
CA ALA A 170 -12.09 -5.05 -15.99
C ALA A 170 -12.91 -4.98 -14.69
N LEU A 171 -12.27 -5.32 -13.58
CA LEU A 171 -12.73 -5.12 -12.21
C LEU A 171 -12.16 -3.83 -11.64
N CYS A 172 -12.98 -3.00 -10.97
CA CYS A 172 -12.55 -1.74 -10.36
C CYS A 172 -13.28 -1.53 -9.02
N LEU A 173 -12.66 -1.99 -7.92
CA LEU A 173 -13.25 -1.92 -6.58
C LEU A 173 -12.84 -0.65 -5.84
N ASN A 174 -13.80 0.10 -5.29
CA ASN A 174 -13.52 1.35 -4.58
C ASN A 174 -14.32 1.49 -3.27
N ALA A 175 -13.61 1.53 -2.14
CA ALA A 175 -14.22 1.69 -0.80
C ALA A 175 -14.29 3.14 -0.29
N THR A 176 -13.31 3.97 -0.67
CA THR A 176 -13.14 5.31 -0.09
C THR A 176 -12.99 6.34 -1.21
N PRO A 177 -13.76 7.44 -1.19
CA PRO A 177 -13.65 8.50 -2.19
C PRO A 177 -12.25 9.10 -2.17
N ARG A 178 -11.57 9.02 -3.31
CA ARG A 178 -10.32 9.71 -3.59
C ARG A 178 -10.41 10.33 -4.99
N PRO A 179 -9.76 11.48 -5.25
CA PRO A 179 -9.90 12.18 -6.53
C PRO A 179 -9.63 11.31 -7.77
N HIS A 180 -8.56 10.51 -7.78
CA HIS A 180 -8.23 9.64 -8.92
C HIS A 180 -9.22 8.46 -9.08
N ARG A 181 -9.76 7.93 -7.97
CA ARG A 181 -10.82 6.90 -8.00
C ARG A 181 -12.08 7.42 -8.65
N LEU A 182 -12.52 8.60 -8.23
CA LEU A 182 -13.71 9.23 -8.80
C LEU A 182 -13.46 9.66 -10.26
N ALA A 183 -12.24 10.05 -10.62
CA ALA A 183 -11.91 10.30 -12.02
C ALA A 183 -12.03 9.03 -12.88
N LEU A 184 -11.54 7.89 -12.39
CA LEU A 184 -11.67 6.60 -13.09
C LEU A 184 -13.14 6.15 -13.19
N LEU A 185 -13.88 6.22 -12.09
CA LEU A 185 -15.30 5.87 -12.08
C LEU A 185 -16.12 6.77 -13.03
N TYR A 186 -15.84 8.08 -13.06
CA TYR A 186 -16.45 9.00 -14.01
C TYR A 186 -16.10 8.61 -15.46
N THR A 187 -14.85 8.25 -15.72
CA THR A 187 -14.39 7.80 -17.04
C THR A 187 -15.13 6.54 -17.47
N ILE A 188 -15.20 5.53 -16.61
CA ILE A 188 -15.93 4.27 -16.86
C ILE A 188 -17.41 4.54 -17.12
N ALA A 189 -18.07 5.33 -16.27
CA ALA A 189 -19.51 5.57 -16.38
C ALA A 189 -19.90 6.30 -17.68
N ASN A 190 -19.01 7.14 -18.20
CA ASN A 190 -19.21 7.86 -19.46
C ASN A 190 -18.60 7.12 -20.67
N HIS A 191 -18.02 5.93 -20.48
CA HIS A 191 -17.42 5.17 -21.56
C HIS A 191 -18.52 4.45 -22.40
N PRO A 192 -18.41 4.42 -23.75
CA PRO A 192 -19.37 3.70 -24.60
C PRO A 192 -19.47 2.21 -24.25
N GLN A 193 -18.35 1.60 -23.84
CA GLN A 193 -18.28 0.20 -23.43
C GLN A 193 -18.36 0.00 -21.91
N ARG A 194 -19.03 0.90 -21.15
CA ARG A 194 -19.13 0.80 -19.68
C ARG A 194 -19.61 -0.57 -19.16
N HIS A 195 -20.40 -1.31 -19.95
CA HIS A 195 -20.87 -2.66 -19.62
C HIS A 195 -19.74 -3.71 -19.55
N ARG A 196 -18.57 -3.41 -20.10
CA ARG A 196 -17.36 -4.25 -20.03
C ARG A 196 -16.62 -4.10 -18.69
N PHE A 197 -17.11 -3.29 -17.76
CA PHE A 197 -16.50 -3.07 -16.46
C PHE A 197 -17.42 -3.58 -15.35
N HIS A 198 -16.81 -4.16 -14.31
CA HIS A 198 -17.42 -4.31 -13.00
C HIS A 198 -16.79 -3.27 -12.07
N ALA A 199 -17.49 -2.17 -11.80
CA ALA A 199 -16.98 -1.09 -10.98
C ALA A 199 -17.88 -0.86 -9.77
N THR A 200 -17.31 -0.90 -8.56
CA THR A 200 -18.05 -0.69 -7.31
C THR A 200 -17.59 0.60 -6.64
N PHE A 201 -18.51 1.23 -5.92
CA PHE A 201 -18.20 2.40 -5.10
C PHE A 201 -19.02 2.40 -3.81
N ILE A 202 -18.37 2.05 -2.70
CA ILE A 202 -19.01 2.02 -1.38
C ILE A 202 -18.96 3.42 -0.78
N ALA A 203 -19.89 4.27 -1.19
CA ALA A 203 -20.13 5.54 -0.51
C ALA A 203 -21.16 5.35 0.60
N HIS A 204 -20.71 5.18 1.84
CA HIS A 204 -21.61 5.27 2.98
C HIS A 204 -22.30 6.65 2.96
N GLU A 205 -23.64 6.69 3.13
CA GLU A 205 -24.44 7.94 3.17
C GLU A 205 -23.87 9.04 4.08
N LYS A 206 -23.07 8.67 5.10
CA LYS A 206 -22.37 9.60 6.00
C LYS A 206 -21.17 10.32 5.38
N ARG A 207 -20.82 10.08 4.10
CA ARG A 207 -19.60 10.60 3.44
C ARG A 207 -19.86 11.54 2.26
N VAL A 208 -21.08 12.05 2.07
CA VAL A 208 -21.45 12.92 0.93
C VAL A 208 -20.46 14.08 0.73
N ALA A 209 -20.12 14.81 1.79
CA ALA A 209 -19.18 15.95 1.69
C ALA A 209 -17.76 15.52 1.25
N ALA A 210 -17.30 14.34 1.66
CA ALA A 210 -16.01 13.79 1.24
C ALA A 210 -16.02 13.35 -0.23
N VAL A 211 -17.13 12.76 -0.70
CA VAL A 211 -17.35 12.43 -2.12
C VAL A 211 -17.35 13.69 -2.97
N GLU A 212 -18.11 14.71 -2.57
CA GLU A 212 -18.19 15.99 -3.27
C GLU A 212 -16.83 16.68 -3.41
N THR A 213 -16.08 16.76 -2.31
CA THR A 213 -14.74 17.36 -2.32
C THR A 213 -13.80 16.57 -3.23
N ALA A 214 -13.79 15.24 -3.11
CA ALA A 214 -12.97 14.39 -3.96
C ALA A 214 -13.39 14.50 -5.44
N ALA A 215 -14.68 14.63 -5.74
CA ALA A 215 -15.21 14.72 -7.10
C ALA A 215 -14.81 16.03 -7.78
N TYR A 216 -14.81 17.14 -7.05
CA TYR A 216 -14.26 18.40 -7.56
C TYR A 216 -12.79 18.25 -7.97
N HIS A 217 -11.98 17.62 -7.11
CA HIS A 217 -10.57 17.36 -7.40
C HIS A 217 -10.37 16.28 -8.48
N ALA A 218 -11.32 15.37 -8.70
CA ALA A 218 -11.28 14.40 -9.78
C ALA A 218 -11.22 15.08 -11.15
N GLY A 219 -11.91 16.22 -11.31
CA GLY A 219 -11.86 16.99 -12.53
C GLY A 219 -10.46 17.55 -12.88
N PHE A 220 -9.51 17.60 -11.95
CA PHE A 220 -8.10 17.87 -12.27
C PHE A 220 -7.49 16.77 -13.15
N TYR A 221 -7.69 15.50 -12.80
CA TYR A 221 -7.20 14.35 -13.58
C TYR A 221 -7.85 14.29 -14.96
N LEU A 222 -9.12 14.68 -15.03
CA LEU A 222 -9.89 14.75 -16.27
C LEU A 222 -9.58 16.00 -17.11
N GLY A 223 -8.64 16.86 -16.67
CA GLY A 223 -8.28 18.08 -17.40
C GLY A 223 -9.38 19.11 -17.52
N ARG A 224 -10.36 19.09 -16.60
CA ARG A 224 -11.54 19.96 -16.63
C ARG A 224 -11.24 21.35 -16.07
N SER A 225 -11.86 22.36 -16.68
CA SER A 225 -11.98 23.71 -16.13
C SER A 225 -12.78 23.70 -14.82
N ALA A 226 -12.83 24.83 -14.11
CA ALA A 226 -13.62 24.94 -12.87
C ALA A 226 -15.10 24.53 -13.08
N ALA A 227 -15.74 25.01 -14.15
CA ALA A 227 -17.10 24.61 -14.50
C ALA A 227 -17.23 23.10 -14.78
N GLY A 228 -16.25 22.50 -15.45
CA GLY A 228 -16.23 21.05 -15.68
C GLY A 228 -15.99 20.23 -14.42
N ARG A 229 -15.29 20.77 -13.40
CA ARG A 229 -15.13 20.14 -12.09
C ARG A 229 -16.45 20.12 -11.32
N GLU A 230 -17.24 21.19 -11.39
CA GLU A 230 -18.59 21.23 -10.82
C GLU A 230 -19.54 20.24 -11.49
N ALA A 231 -19.39 20.00 -12.80
CA ALA A 231 -20.15 18.97 -13.49
C ALA A 231 -19.80 17.55 -12.99
N VAL A 232 -18.52 17.27 -12.73
CA VAL A 232 -18.09 15.98 -12.14
C VAL A 232 -18.62 15.82 -10.71
N LYS A 233 -18.57 16.90 -9.92
CA LYS A 233 -19.17 16.93 -8.59
C LYS A 233 -20.66 16.62 -8.64
N THR A 234 -21.39 17.28 -9.54
CA THR A 234 -22.82 17.08 -9.76
C THR A 234 -23.13 15.64 -10.16
N PHE A 235 -22.33 15.07 -11.06
CA PHE A 235 -22.44 13.67 -11.45
C PHE A 235 -22.41 12.73 -10.23
N PHE A 236 -21.45 12.86 -9.32
CA PHE A 236 -21.35 11.98 -8.15
C PHE A 236 -22.37 12.28 -7.03
N ARG A 237 -23.02 13.43 -7.06
CA ARG A 237 -24.16 13.71 -6.17
C ARG A 237 -25.39 12.92 -6.60
N ASP A 238 -25.59 12.81 -7.91
CA ASP A 238 -26.83 12.28 -8.50
C ASP A 238 -26.66 10.81 -8.94
N CYS A 239 -25.44 10.34 -9.19
CA CYS A 239 -25.14 8.95 -9.54
C CYS A 239 -24.97 8.07 -8.31
N ARG A 240 -25.75 6.99 -8.27
CA ARG A 240 -25.48 5.82 -7.42
C ARG A 240 -24.77 4.78 -8.29
N PHE A 241 -23.55 4.41 -7.92
CA PHE A 241 -22.94 3.20 -8.46
C PHE A 241 -23.64 2.00 -7.81
N ASP A 242 -23.80 0.93 -8.57
CA ASP A 242 -24.51 -0.27 -8.12
C ASP A 242 -23.89 -0.77 -6.80
N GLU A 243 -24.68 -0.75 -5.73
CA GLU A 243 -24.36 -1.41 -4.46
C GLU A 243 -24.50 -2.94 -4.59
N SER A 244 -24.90 -3.44 -5.77
CA SER A 244 -25.22 -4.84 -6.04
C SER A 244 -24.03 -5.81 -6.06
N ALA A 245 -22.80 -5.37 -5.76
CA ALA A 245 -21.75 -6.29 -5.36
C ALA A 245 -22.07 -6.71 -3.92
N ALA A 246 -22.76 -7.85 -3.80
CA ALA A 246 -23.10 -8.57 -2.58
C ALA A 246 -22.38 -8.04 -1.33
N ASP A 247 -23.14 -7.44 -0.42
CA ASP A 247 -22.83 -7.38 1.02
C ASP A 247 -21.40 -7.01 1.44
N ILE A 248 -20.70 -6.13 0.70
CA ILE A 248 -19.50 -5.47 1.25
C ILE A 248 -19.98 -4.43 2.28
N SER A 249 -20.40 -4.94 3.42
CA SER A 249 -21.07 -4.25 4.53
C SER A 249 -20.21 -3.17 5.19
N SER A 250 -18.90 -3.11 4.87
CA SER A 250 -18.03 -2.05 5.35
C SER A 250 -16.80 -1.79 4.46
N PRO A 251 -16.23 -0.57 4.47
CA PRO A 251 -14.95 -0.27 3.84
C PRO A 251 -13.77 -1.17 4.28
N GLY A 252 -13.86 -1.79 5.46
CA GLY A 252 -12.87 -2.73 5.99
C GLY A 252 -12.93 -4.10 5.32
N ALA A 253 -14.11 -4.55 4.90
CA ALA A 253 -14.30 -5.81 4.20
C ALA A 253 -13.50 -5.85 2.89
N LEU A 254 -13.38 -4.76 2.13
CA LEU A 254 -12.52 -4.74 0.93
C LEU A 254 -11.02 -4.88 1.21
N VAL A 255 -10.57 -4.54 2.42
CA VAL A 255 -9.17 -4.71 2.83
C VAL A 255 -8.93 -6.18 3.14
N THR A 256 -9.82 -6.81 3.90
CA THR A 256 -9.62 -8.16 4.41
C THR A 256 -10.19 -9.25 3.49
N GLU A 257 -11.36 -9.08 2.91
CA GLU A 257 -12.09 -10.14 2.20
C GLU A 257 -11.62 -10.33 0.75
N LEU A 258 -11.76 -11.56 0.24
CA LEU A 258 -11.56 -11.93 -1.15
C LEU A 258 -12.93 -12.26 -1.73
N GLU A 259 -13.17 -11.82 -2.96
CA GLU A 259 -14.42 -12.05 -3.69
C GLU A 259 -14.14 -12.81 -4.99
N PRO A 260 -13.77 -14.11 -4.94
CA PRO A 260 -13.27 -14.85 -6.11
C PRO A 260 -14.17 -14.75 -7.35
N ASP A 261 -15.49 -14.71 -7.14
CA ASP A 261 -16.49 -14.61 -8.21
C ASP A 261 -16.38 -13.31 -9.01
N LEU A 262 -16.11 -12.18 -8.35
CA LEU A 262 -15.91 -10.88 -9.03
C LEU A 262 -14.68 -10.89 -9.92
N TYR A 263 -13.60 -11.50 -9.43
CA TYR A 263 -12.43 -11.70 -10.25
C TYR A 263 -12.81 -12.64 -11.40
N ALA A 264 -13.55 -13.75 -11.16
CA ALA A 264 -13.80 -14.78 -12.18
C ALA A 264 -14.62 -14.24 -13.36
N ALA A 265 -15.54 -13.31 -13.08
CA ALA A 265 -16.33 -12.61 -14.09
C ALA A 265 -15.54 -11.54 -14.88
N THR A 266 -14.27 -11.28 -14.56
CA THR A 266 -13.47 -10.22 -15.18
C THR A 266 -12.10 -10.71 -15.64
N ARG A 267 -11.51 -10.06 -16.63
CA ARG A 267 -10.21 -10.46 -17.20
C ARG A 267 -9.00 -9.79 -16.53
N MET A 268 -9.16 -8.60 -15.96
CA MET A 268 -8.09 -7.88 -15.25
C MET A 268 -8.61 -6.93 -14.18
N SER A 269 -7.74 -6.47 -13.29
CA SER A 269 -8.05 -5.52 -12.23
C SER A 269 -7.47 -4.14 -12.53
N LEU A 270 -8.33 -3.11 -12.55
CA LEU A 270 -7.94 -1.71 -12.46
C LEU A 270 -7.82 -1.35 -10.98
N VAL A 271 -6.61 -1.48 -10.45
CA VAL A 271 -6.35 -1.27 -9.03
C VAL A 271 -6.20 0.21 -8.76
N THR A 272 -7.09 0.78 -7.96
CA THR A 272 -6.95 2.16 -7.49
C THR A 272 -6.26 2.21 -6.13
N GLU A 273 -4.98 2.58 -6.15
CA GLU A 273 -4.20 2.69 -4.92
C GLU A 273 -4.76 3.78 -4.00
N THR A 274 -4.32 3.77 -2.74
CA THR A 274 -4.78 4.75 -1.75
C THR A 274 -4.48 6.19 -2.19
N GLU A 275 -3.36 6.39 -2.90
CA GLU A 275 -2.87 7.69 -3.32
C GLU A 275 -2.31 7.63 -4.76
N MET A 276 -2.48 8.74 -5.48
CA MET A 276 -1.88 8.97 -6.80
C MET A 276 -1.17 10.32 -6.74
N THR A 277 0.06 10.33 -6.24
CA THR A 277 0.92 11.51 -6.03
C THR A 277 1.91 11.70 -7.18
N GLY A 278 2.73 12.75 -7.13
CA GLY A 278 3.79 13.00 -8.12
C GLY A 278 5.09 12.22 -7.84
N GLY A 279 5.03 11.14 -7.06
CA GLY A 279 6.22 10.36 -6.66
C GLY A 279 6.79 10.73 -5.30
N GLN A 280 6.15 11.65 -4.56
CA GLN A 280 6.57 11.96 -3.19
C GLN A 280 6.41 10.74 -2.27
N ARG A 281 5.46 9.85 -2.57
CA ARG A 281 5.27 8.58 -1.87
C ARG A 281 5.51 7.46 -2.86
N ARG A 282 6.56 6.66 -2.63
CA ARG A 282 6.85 5.45 -3.41
C ARG A 282 6.39 4.25 -2.61
N ARG A 283 5.08 3.97 -2.70
CA ARG A 283 4.43 2.85 -2.02
C ARG A 283 3.26 2.34 -2.85
N PHE A 284 3.01 1.04 -2.72
CA PHE A 284 1.75 0.36 -3.03
C PHE A 284 1.20 -0.31 -1.76
N THR A 285 -0.02 -0.83 -1.83
CA THR A 285 -0.70 -1.49 -0.72
C THR A 285 -1.15 -2.90 -1.10
N GLU A 286 -1.79 -3.61 -0.18
CA GLU A 286 -2.38 -4.93 -0.44
C GLU A 286 -3.32 -4.96 -1.65
N LYS A 287 -3.91 -3.81 -2.00
CA LYS A 287 -4.82 -3.66 -3.14
C LYS A 287 -4.18 -4.07 -4.46
N SER A 288 -2.89 -3.79 -4.65
CA SER A 288 -2.17 -4.15 -5.88
C SER A 288 -1.76 -5.61 -5.93
N ILE A 289 -1.62 -6.26 -4.77
CA ILE A 289 -1.14 -7.64 -4.66
C ILE A 289 -2.30 -8.63 -4.58
N LYS A 290 -3.43 -8.23 -4.01
CA LYS A 290 -4.64 -9.05 -3.85
C LYS A 290 -5.13 -9.68 -5.17
N PRO A 291 -5.19 -8.98 -6.32
CA PRO A 291 -5.57 -9.63 -7.57
C PRO A 291 -4.57 -10.68 -8.05
N LEU A 292 -3.27 -10.48 -7.79
CA LEU A 292 -2.21 -11.41 -8.18
C LEU A 292 -2.34 -12.76 -7.44
N LEU A 293 -2.80 -12.75 -6.18
CA LEU A 293 -3.14 -13.96 -5.42
C LEU A 293 -4.21 -14.80 -6.12
N LEU A 294 -5.12 -14.13 -6.84
CA LEU A 294 -6.19 -14.78 -7.59
C LEU A 294 -5.82 -14.96 -9.06
N GLY A 295 -4.53 -14.87 -9.42
CA GLY A 295 -4.10 -15.04 -10.81
C GLY A 295 -4.70 -14.01 -11.76
N HIS A 296 -4.95 -12.79 -11.28
CA HIS A 296 -5.61 -11.73 -12.05
C HIS A 296 -4.61 -10.62 -12.40
N PRO A 297 -4.40 -10.31 -13.69
CA PRO A 297 -3.54 -9.21 -14.10
C PRO A 297 -3.97 -7.88 -13.51
N ILE A 298 -3.01 -6.99 -13.30
CA ILE A 298 -3.26 -5.67 -12.70
C ILE A 298 -2.85 -4.54 -13.62
N MET A 299 -3.58 -3.44 -13.53
CA MET A 299 -3.15 -2.11 -13.95
C MET A 299 -3.35 -1.15 -12.79
N VAL A 300 -2.28 -0.49 -12.36
CA VAL A 300 -2.24 0.26 -11.11
C VAL A 300 -2.44 1.76 -11.35
N PHE A 301 -3.58 2.28 -10.91
CA PHE A 301 -3.85 3.71 -10.78
C PHE A 301 -3.29 4.20 -9.44
N GLY A 302 -1.98 4.39 -9.38
CA GLY A 302 -1.24 4.72 -8.16
C GLY A 302 -0.08 5.67 -8.35
N ASN A 303 0.85 5.65 -7.40
CA ASN A 303 2.10 6.42 -7.46
C ASN A 303 3.04 5.87 -8.55
N PRO A 304 3.94 6.69 -9.11
CA PRO A 304 4.93 6.20 -10.05
C PRO A 304 5.94 5.27 -9.36
N GLY A 305 6.42 4.27 -10.08
CA GLY A 305 7.30 3.19 -9.61
C GLY A 305 6.56 2.10 -8.81
N ALA A 306 5.22 2.07 -8.83
CA ALA A 306 4.47 1.05 -8.11
C ALA A 306 4.66 -0.33 -8.72
N LEU A 307 4.69 -0.44 -10.05
CA LEU A 307 4.92 -1.73 -10.71
C LEU A 307 6.36 -2.21 -10.49
N GLU A 308 7.35 -1.32 -10.54
CA GLU A 308 8.75 -1.65 -10.23
C GLU A 308 8.88 -2.27 -8.82
N GLN A 309 8.18 -1.70 -7.82
CA GLN A 309 8.19 -2.23 -6.45
C GLN A 309 7.50 -3.60 -6.34
N ILE A 310 6.47 -3.86 -7.14
CA ILE A 310 5.77 -5.15 -7.19
C ILE A 310 6.65 -6.21 -7.85
N GLU A 311 7.34 -5.87 -8.95
CA GLU A 311 8.29 -6.75 -9.63
C GLU A 311 9.51 -7.09 -8.74
N ALA A 312 9.97 -6.14 -7.92
CA ALA A 312 11.03 -6.38 -6.94
C ALA A 312 10.65 -7.43 -5.87
N LEU A 313 9.36 -7.76 -5.72
CA LEU A 313 8.88 -8.86 -4.88
C LEU A 313 8.74 -10.20 -5.63
N GLY A 314 9.15 -10.26 -6.91
CA GLY A 314 9.11 -11.47 -7.73
C GLY A 314 7.85 -11.67 -8.56
N PHE A 315 6.94 -10.69 -8.57
CA PHE A 315 5.73 -10.74 -9.38
C PHE A 315 5.98 -10.31 -10.83
N ASP A 316 5.29 -10.96 -11.76
CA ASP A 316 5.24 -10.60 -13.17
C ASP A 316 4.00 -9.71 -13.44
N VAL A 317 4.24 -8.44 -13.80
CA VAL A 317 3.17 -7.47 -14.10
C VAL A 317 2.78 -7.45 -15.59
N LEU A 318 3.26 -8.42 -16.38
CA LEU A 318 2.87 -8.65 -17.77
C LEU A 318 3.16 -7.48 -18.73
N ARG A 319 4.31 -6.80 -18.57
CA ARG A 319 4.68 -5.57 -19.31
C ARG A 319 4.65 -5.69 -20.85
N ASP A 320 4.84 -6.89 -21.36
CA ASP A 320 4.81 -7.23 -22.79
C ASP A 320 3.40 -7.26 -23.39
N VAL A 321 2.37 -7.48 -22.56
CA VAL A 321 0.96 -7.52 -23.01
C VAL A 321 0.12 -6.38 -22.43
N ILE A 322 0.43 -5.90 -21.24
CA ILE A 322 -0.15 -4.70 -20.62
C ILE A 322 0.94 -3.62 -20.61
N PRO A 323 0.84 -2.61 -21.49
CA PRO A 323 1.79 -1.50 -21.51
C PRO A 323 1.95 -0.86 -20.13
N ALA A 324 3.21 -0.71 -19.70
CA ALA A 324 3.55 -0.22 -18.36
C ALA A 324 4.39 1.07 -18.39
N ASP A 325 4.40 1.77 -19.53
CA ASP A 325 5.10 3.04 -19.74
C ASP A 325 4.53 4.19 -18.89
N TYR A 326 3.33 4.01 -18.33
CA TYR A 326 2.74 4.93 -17.37
C TYR A 326 3.44 4.96 -16.00
N ASP A 327 4.14 3.88 -15.62
CA ASP A 327 4.63 3.69 -14.25
C ASP A 327 5.72 4.72 -13.88
N GLY A 328 6.47 5.22 -14.85
CA GLY A 328 7.49 6.26 -14.65
C GLY A 328 6.97 7.70 -14.68
N ILE A 329 5.72 7.94 -15.08
CA ILE A 329 5.22 9.29 -15.34
C ILE A 329 4.97 10.02 -14.01
N SER A 330 5.76 11.06 -13.70
CA SER A 330 5.58 11.83 -12.45
C SER A 330 4.34 12.72 -12.46
N ASP A 331 3.98 13.33 -13.61
CA ASP A 331 2.78 14.16 -13.69
C ASP A 331 1.52 13.30 -13.54
N ARG A 332 0.71 13.64 -12.54
CA ARG A 332 -0.48 12.86 -12.17
C ARG A 332 -1.55 12.83 -13.26
N ARG A 333 -1.72 13.93 -13.98
CA ARG A 333 -2.75 14.05 -15.01
C ARG A 333 -2.31 13.32 -16.27
N GLU A 334 -1.06 13.49 -16.67
CA GLU A 334 -0.46 12.76 -17.77
C GLU A 334 -0.50 11.26 -17.52
N ARG A 335 -0.09 10.79 -16.33
CA ARG A 335 -0.15 9.38 -15.93
C ARG A 335 -1.56 8.83 -16.00
N PHE A 336 -2.53 9.55 -15.46
CA PHE A 336 -3.94 9.15 -15.52
C PHE A 336 -4.45 9.08 -16.97
N GLY A 337 -4.10 10.07 -17.80
CA GLY A 337 -4.45 10.07 -19.22
C GLY A 337 -3.85 8.90 -19.99
N ARG A 338 -2.59 8.52 -19.70
CA ARG A 338 -1.95 7.34 -20.30
C ARG A 338 -2.65 6.06 -19.86
N LEU A 339 -2.92 5.89 -18.56
CA LEU A 339 -3.65 4.75 -18.03
C LEU A 339 -5.00 4.54 -18.72
N VAL A 340 -5.80 5.60 -18.89
CA VAL A 340 -7.09 5.53 -19.60
C VAL A 340 -6.91 5.07 -21.05
N ARG A 341 -5.91 5.60 -21.77
CA ARG A 341 -5.63 5.16 -23.15
C ARG A 341 -5.25 3.68 -23.22
N ILE A 342 -4.49 3.17 -22.27
CA ILE A 342 -4.15 1.73 -22.25
C ILE A 342 -5.39 0.88 -22.00
N VAL A 343 -6.32 1.34 -21.15
CA VAL A 343 -7.62 0.67 -20.98
C VAL A 343 -8.37 0.60 -22.32
N ASP A 344 -8.42 1.69 -23.08
CA ASP A 344 -9.05 1.72 -24.41
C ASP A 344 -8.34 0.75 -25.38
N GLU A 345 -7.01 0.78 -25.45
CA GLU A 345 -6.20 -0.15 -26.27
C GLU A 345 -6.42 -1.62 -25.90
N LEU A 346 -6.64 -1.93 -24.62
CA LEU A 346 -6.91 -3.29 -24.15
C LEU A 346 -8.33 -3.73 -24.51
N LEU A 347 -9.30 -2.83 -24.40
CA LEU A 347 -10.69 -3.07 -24.82
C LEU A 347 -10.77 -3.35 -26.32
N GLU A 348 -10.10 -2.53 -27.15
CA GLU A 348 -10.11 -2.66 -28.61
C GLU A 348 -9.52 -3.98 -29.09
N ARG A 349 -8.46 -4.48 -28.44
CA ARG A 349 -7.83 -5.77 -28.79
C ARG A 349 -8.48 -6.98 -28.12
N GLU A 350 -9.57 -6.78 -27.38
CA GLU A 350 -10.26 -7.80 -26.59
C GLU A 350 -9.32 -8.61 -25.68
N PHE A 351 -8.38 -7.94 -25.00
CA PHE A 351 -7.41 -8.57 -24.10
C PHE A 351 -8.04 -9.67 -23.22
N ASP A 352 -7.39 -10.84 -23.20
CA ASP A 352 -7.73 -11.99 -22.37
C ASP A 352 -6.45 -12.70 -21.92
N PRO A 353 -6.10 -12.63 -20.62
CA PRO A 353 -4.88 -13.23 -20.11
C PRO A 353 -4.94 -14.77 -20.03
N HIS A 354 -6.12 -15.38 -20.18
CA HIS A 354 -6.30 -16.83 -20.15
C HIS A 354 -6.24 -17.45 -21.55
N SER A 355 -6.12 -16.64 -22.60
CA SER A 355 -6.14 -17.07 -24.00
C SER A 355 -4.87 -17.80 -24.45
N ALA A 356 -3.74 -17.56 -23.77
CA ALA A 356 -2.43 -18.12 -24.14
C ALA A 356 -1.83 -18.95 -22.98
N PRO A 357 -1.32 -20.18 -23.23
CA PRO A 357 -0.68 -21.00 -22.21
C PRO A 357 0.46 -20.29 -21.48
N GLU A 358 1.28 -19.53 -22.19
CA GLU A 358 2.44 -18.82 -21.63
C GLU A 358 2.01 -17.74 -20.63
N LEU A 359 0.88 -17.08 -20.87
CA LEU A 359 0.31 -16.11 -19.92
C LEU A 359 -0.25 -16.82 -18.69
N ARG A 360 -0.93 -17.95 -18.86
CA ARG A 360 -1.44 -18.75 -17.73
C ARG A 360 -0.30 -19.19 -16.82
N GLU A 361 0.81 -19.70 -17.36
CA GLU A 361 1.99 -20.07 -16.57
C GLU A 361 2.53 -18.91 -15.74
N ARG A 362 2.58 -17.70 -16.30
CA ARG A 362 3.00 -16.49 -15.59
C ARG A 362 2.06 -16.15 -14.43
N LEU A 363 0.74 -16.31 -14.63
CA LEU A 363 -0.24 -16.14 -13.58
C LEU A 363 -0.06 -17.18 -12.46
N HIS A 364 0.20 -18.46 -12.79
CA HIS A 364 0.52 -19.48 -11.78
C HIS A 364 1.78 -19.10 -11.00
N ARG A 365 2.83 -18.59 -11.66
CA ARG A 365 4.04 -18.12 -10.97
C ARG A 365 3.76 -16.96 -9.99
N ASN A 366 2.86 -16.06 -10.34
CA ASN A 366 2.42 -15.00 -9.42
C ASN A 366 1.69 -15.57 -8.20
N VAL A 367 0.77 -16.50 -8.40
CA VAL A 367 0.03 -17.15 -7.29
C VAL A 367 0.99 -17.93 -6.37
N ALA A 368 1.98 -18.61 -6.94
CA ALA A 368 2.98 -19.37 -6.18
C ALA A 368 3.86 -18.50 -5.25
N GLN A 369 3.93 -17.17 -5.47
CA GLN A 369 4.61 -16.28 -4.52
C GLN A 369 3.98 -16.31 -3.12
N PHE A 370 2.69 -16.64 -3.03
CA PHE A 370 1.94 -16.72 -1.77
C PHE A 370 2.09 -18.06 -1.04
N GLU A 371 2.90 -18.99 -1.56
CA GLU A 371 3.24 -20.28 -0.93
C GLU A 371 4.49 -20.16 -0.03
N GLY A 372 4.76 -18.96 0.51
CA GLY A 372 5.91 -18.68 1.37
C GLY A 372 6.98 -17.73 0.80
N PRO A 373 7.33 -17.74 -0.50
CA PRO A 373 8.39 -16.87 -1.04
C PRO A 373 8.19 -15.38 -0.75
N LEU A 374 6.95 -14.88 -0.85
CA LEU A 374 6.62 -13.48 -0.59
C LEU A 374 6.88 -13.10 0.88
N THR A 375 6.41 -13.93 1.82
CA THR A 375 6.63 -13.73 3.26
C THR A 375 8.14 -13.69 3.56
N ALA A 376 8.89 -14.65 3.01
CA ALA A 376 10.33 -14.72 3.17
C ALA A 376 11.03 -13.48 2.57
N ALA A 377 10.65 -13.04 1.37
CA ALA A 377 11.24 -11.87 0.71
C ALA A 377 10.99 -10.57 1.49
N LEU A 378 9.78 -10.37 2.02
CA LEU A 378 9.43 -9.21 2.84
C LEU A 378 10.26 -9.17 4.14
N LEU A 379 10.40 -10.31 4.82
CA LEU A 379 11.20 -10.42 6.03
C LEU A 379 12.69 -10.23 5.73
N GLN A 380 13.21 -10.86 4.68
CA GLN A 380 14.61 -10.76 4.30
C GLN A 380 14.99 -9.31 3.95
N LYS A 381 14.16 -8.59 3.19
CA LYS A 381 14.41 -7.17 2.85
C LYS A 381 14.39 -6.28 4.10
N THR A 382 13.47 -6.53 5.03
CA THR A 382 13.39 -5.81 6.32
C THR A 382 14.62 -6.10 7.18
N ALA A 383 14.95 -7.38 7.37
CA ALA A 383 16.08 -7.82 8.18
C ALA A 383 17.42 -7.36 7.61
N ALA A 384 17.63 -7.44 6.30
CA ALA A 384 18.84 -6.92 5.65
C ALA A 384 19.05 -5.43 5.95
N THR A 385 17.96 -4.65 5.97
CA THR A 385 18.03 -3.22 6.30
C THR A 385 18.30 -2.96 7.78
N MET A 386 17.82 -3.83 8.67
CA MET A 386 18.11 -3.76 10.10
C MET A 386 19.55 -4.18 10.44
N MET A 387 20.10 -5.16 9.69
CA MET A 387 21.40 -5.78 9.94
C MET A 387 22.59 -5.10 9.27
N ASP A 388 22.39 -4.25 8.25
CA ASP A 388 23.51 -3.57 7.60
C ASP A 388 24.18 -2.58 8.58
N ALA A 389 25.23 -3.08 9.25
CA ALA A 389 26.01 -2.38 10.26
C ALA A 389 26.92 -1.28 9.67
N THR A 390 26.98 -1.15 8.35
CA THR A 390 27.91 -0.27 7.64
C THR A 390 27.27 0.72 6.69
N ALA A 391 25.99 0.58 6.31
CA ALA A 391 25.35 1.54 5.42
C ALA A 391 25.30 2.95 6.06
N PRO A 392 26.08 3.93 5.56
CA PRO A 392 25.73 5.32 5.78
C PRO A 392 24.38 5.55 5.12
N ALA A 393 23.64 6.58 5.55
CA ALA A 393 22.50 7.09 4.80
C ALA A 393 22.90 7.11 3.31
N ARG A 394 22.31 6.22 2.48
CA ARG A 394 22.64 6.17 1.05
C ARG A 394 22.27 7.55 0.52
N SER A 395 23.29 8.36 0.26
CA SER A 395 23.17 9.47 -0.67
C SER A 395 22.85 8.78 -1.98
N ALA A 396 21.60 8.87 -2.41
CA ALA A 396 21.26 8.61 -3.79
C ALA A 396 22.14 9.58 -4.59
N VAL A 397 23.18 9.03 -5.21
CA VAL A 397 23.94 9.70 -6.26
C VAL A 397 22.91 10.07 -7.32
N LEU A 398 22.58 11.36 -7.37
CA LEU A 398 21.98 11.96 -8.54
C LEU A 398 22.97 11.72 -9.67
N VAL A 399 22.72 10.69 -10.47
CA VAL A 399 23.27 10.65 -11.82
C VAL A 399 22.59 11.81 -12.53
N SER A 400 23.45 12.77 -12.89
CA SER A 400 23.20 14.05 -13.55
C SER A 400 22.32 13.95 -14.78
#